data_AF-A0A7S2SWH1-F1
#
_entry.id   AF-A0A7S2SWH1-F1
#
_cell.length_a   1.000
_cell.length_b   1.000
_cell.length_c   1.000
_cell.angle_alpha   90.00
_cell.angle_beta   90.00
_cell.angle_gamma   90.00
#
_symmetry.space_group_name_H-M   'P 1'
#
loop_
_entity.id
_entity.type
_entity.pdbx_description
1 polymer ?
#
loop_
_entity_poly.entity_id
_entity_poly.type
_entity_poly.pdbx_seq_one_letter_code
_entity_poly.pdbx_strand_id
1 'polypeptide(L)'
;RLELGGVALAPDQVHRRRGGIVAARGLREILEDHTVIFPEERSTSLKDMDKQWATKLGLFQAAREVVTELTERGFTAANLAVKDGAGAGQPVEHVHVHVVPRRPGDLAENDEVYNLIDHWTPRPSPAMNMPPPLELPADDQRRKRTLADMATEAAGYHRIAARGVGCGTLPGSDEHVEFGPFQLDPGQVFFASPSGLSLAIVNLKPLVPGHVLVIPRRRVPRLVDLRVDEEEDLWTTVFQVQATMAEAHGAASFNIGVQDGKDAGQSVPHVHVHIL
;
A
#
# COMPACT_ATOMS: atom_id res chain seq x y z
N ARG A 1 -16.30 -17.57 -16.76
CA ARG A 1 -15.94 -18.13 -15.44
C ARG A 1 -15.07 -17.08 -14.76
N LEU A 2 -15.20 -16.86 -13.46
CA LEU A 2 -14.37 -15.87 -12.78
C LEU A 2 -12.99 -16.47 -12.46
N GLU A 3 -11.94 -15.70 -12.66
CA GLU A 3 -10.56 -16.12 -12.44
C GLU A 3 -9.68 -14.95 -12.01
N LEU A 4 -8.60 -15.25 -11.29
CA LEU A 4 -7.52 -14.32 -10.98
C LEU A 4 -6.24 -14.86 -11.64
N GLY A 5 -5.74 -14.15 -12.65
CA GLY A 5 -4.50 -14.51 -13.37
C GLY A 5 -4.50 -15.93 -13.94
N GLY A 6 -5.63 -16.39 -14.50
CA GLY A 6 -5.79 -17.76 -15.00
C GLY A 6 -6.13 -18.81 -13.94
N VAL A 7 -6.19 -18.45 -12.65
CA VAL A 7 -6.67 -19.35 -11.59
C VAL A 7 -8.17 -19.12 -11.37
N ALA A 8 -8.98 -20.10 -11.78
CA ALA A 8 -10.42 -20.01 -11.64
C ALA A 8 -10.89 -20.07 -10.17
N LEU A 9 -11.80 -19.18 -9.81
CA LEU A 9 -12.45 -19.14 -8.50
C LEU A 9 -13.73 -19.99 -8.50
N ALA A 10 -14.02 -20.60 -7.35
CA ALA A 10 -15.29 -21.24 -7.08
C ALA A 10 -16.35 -20.19 -6.63
N PRO A 11 -17.65 -20.37 -6.92
CA PRO A 11 -18.66 -19.34 -6.62
C PRO A 11 -18.78 -18.98 -5.14
N ASP A 12 -18.54 -19.95 -4.24
CA ASP A 12 -18.55 -19.83 -2.79
C ASP A 12 -17.35 -19.04 -2.22
N GLN A 13 -16.28 -18.84 -3.01
CA GLN A 13 -15.18 -17.97 -2.63
C GLN A 13 -15.52 -16.48 -2.79
N VAL A 14 -16.54 -16.11 -3.58
CA VAL A 14 -16.82 -14.71 -3.92
C VAL A 14 -17.69 -14.06 -2.83
N HIS A 15 -17.07 -13.27 -1.96
CA HIS A 15 -17.78 -12.48 -0.95
C HIS A 15 -18.58 -11.33 -1.59
N ARG A 16 -18.00 -10.66 -2.60
CA ARG A 16 -18.60 -9.48 -3.23
C ARG A 16 -18.19 -9.34 -4.69
N ARG A 17 -19.11 -8.85 -5.52
CA ARG A 17 -18.86 -8.45 -6.92
C ARG A 17 -19.68 -7.21 -7.25
N ARG A 18 -19.03 -6.06 -7.47
CA ARG A 18 -19.69 -4.76 -7.72
C ARG A 18 -18.77 -3.83 -8.49
N GLY A 19 -19.30 -3.08 -9.46
CA GLY A 19 -18.55 -2.02 -10.14
C GLY A 19 -17.32 -2.49 -10.93
N GLY A 20 -17.30 -3.74 -11.41
CA GLY A 20 -16.13 -4.32 -12.06
C GLY A 20 -15.01 -4.73 -11.08
N ILE A 21 -15.30 -4.84 -9.78
CA ILE A 21 -14.38 -5.27 -8.73
C ILE A 21 -14.95 -6.51 -8.03
N VAL A 22 -14.08 -7.45 -7.71
CA VAL A 22 -14.36 -8.65 -6.94
C VAL A 22 -13.61 -8.60 -5.63
N ALA A 23 -14.28 -8.96 -4.53
CA ALA A 23 -13.64 -9.40 -3.30
C ALA A 23 -13.95 -10.88 -3.08
N ALA A 24 -12.91 -11.71 -2.96
CA ALA A 24 -13.03 -13.16 -2.80
C ALA A 24 -12.09 -13.68 -1.70
N ARG A 25 -12.44 -14.81 -1.08
CA ARG A 25 -11.53 -15.53 -0.18
C ARG A 25 -10.28 -15.96 -0.94
N GLY A 26 -9.15 -15.96 -0.23
CA GLY A 26 -7.90 -16.49 -0.75
C GLY A 26 -8.01 -17.87 -1.43
N LEU A 27 -7.20 -18.10 -2.47
CA LEU A 27 -7.01 -19.41 -3.11
C LEU A 27 -6.36 -20.43 -2.16
N ARG A 28 -5.48 -19.91 -1.31
CA ARG A 28 -5.00 -20.51 -0.07
C ARG A 28 -5.40 -19.59 1.08
N GLU A 29 -5.69 -20.14 2.24
CA GLU A 29 -5.91 -19.33 3.44
C GLU A 29 -4.55 -18.93 4.02
N ILE A 30 -4.36 -17.64 4.30
CA ILE A 30 -3.17 -17.06 4.97
C ILE A 30 -3.44 -17.07 6.48
N LEU A 31 -4.50 -16.35 6.84
CA LEU A 31 -5.19 -16.35 8.11
C LEU A 31 -6.70 -16.43 7.83
N GLU A 32 -7.50 -16.74 8.85
CA GLU A 32 -8.96 -16.73 8.80
C GLU A 32 -9.47 -15.44 8.12
N ASP A 33 -10.43 -15.55 7.21
CA ASP A 33 -11.04 -14.41 6.49
C ASP A 33 -10.10 -13.60 5.57
N HIS A 34 -8.89 -14.09 5.26
CA HIS A 34 -8.05 -13.50 4.22
C HIS A 34 -8.80 -13.31 2.90
N THR A 35 -8.90 -12.06 2.46
CA THR A 35 -9.64 -11.64 1.27
C THR A 35 -8.67 -11.05 0.24
N VAL A 36 -8.86 -11.42 -1.03
CA VAL A 36 -8.19 -10.80 -2.19
C VAL A 36 -9.19 -10.01 -3.02
N ILE A 37 -8.78 -8.81 -3.41
CA ILE A 37 -9.63 -7.84 -4.11
C ILE A 37 -8.98 -7.47 -5.43
N PHE A 38 -9.68 -7.66 -6.54
CA PHE A 38 -9.12 -7.53 -7.89
C PHE A 38 -10.15 -7.02 -8.90
N PRO A 39 -9.73 -6.41 -10.02
CA PRO A 39 -10.67 -5.97 -11.05
C PRO A 39 -11.17 -7.19 -11.86
N GLU A 40 -12.40 -7.14 -12.35
CA GLU A 40 -12.96 -8.19 -13.21
C GLU A 40 -12.29 -8.24 -14.59
N GLU A 41 -11.83 -7.09 -15.08
CA GLU A 41 -11.03 -7.00 -16.30
C GLU A 41 -9.55 -7.19 -15.96
N ARG A 42 -8.90 -8.11 -16.68
CA ARG A 42 -7.49 -8.44 -16.44
C ARG A 42 -6.60 -7.23 -16.69
N SER A 43 -5.96 -6.77 -15.63
CA SER A 43 -4.93 -5.72 -15.65
C SER A 43 -3.68 -6.26 -14.96
N THR A 44 -2.51 -6.14 -15.57
CA THR A 44 -1.24 -6.70 -15.06
C THR A 44 -0.64 -5.88 -13.93
N SER A 45 -0.65 -4.55 -14.07
CA SER A 45 -0.17 -3.58 -13.08
C SER A 45 -1.20 -2.48 -12.82
N LEU A 46 -1.06 -1.75 -11.70
CA LEU A 46 -1.87 -0.58 -11.38
C LEU A 46 -1.73 0.51 -12.44
N LYS A 47 -0.58 0.61 -13.10
CA LYS A 47 -0.34 1.55 -14.21
C LYS A 47 -1.20 1.24 -15.44
N ASP A 48 -1.43 -0.03 -15.74
CA ASP A 48 -2.30 -0.43 -16.87
C ASP A 48 -3.76 0.01 -16.65
N MET A 49 -4.16 0.18 -15.39
CA MET A 49 -5.48 0.64 -14.98
C MET A 49 -5.68 2.16 -15.05
N ASP A 50 -4.73 2.96 -15.53
CA ASP A 50 -4.88 4.43 -15.60
C ASP A 50 -6.06 4.87 -16.50
N LYS A 51 -6.42 4.06 -17.50
CA LYS A 51 -7.64 4.26 -18.32
C LYS A 51 -8.93 3.82 -17.63
N GLN A 52 -8.82 3.10 -16.52
CA GLN A 52 -9.90 2.55 -15.70
C GLN A 52 -9.88 3.16 -14.30
N TRP A 53 -9.67 4.48 -14.20
CA TRP A 53 -9.43 5.18 -12.94
C TRP A 53 -10.42 4.84 -11.82
N ALA A 54 -11.73 4.81 -12.12
CA ALA A 54 -12.76 4.46 -11.16
C ALA A 54 -12.60 3.02 -10.61
N THR A 55 -12.24 2.06 -11.46
CA THR A 55 -11.93 0.68 -11.06
C THR A 55 -10.66 0.64 -10.21
N LYS A 56 -9.60 1.38 -10.63
CA LYS A 56 -8.30 1.46 -9.94
C LYS A 56 -8.45 1.98 -8.52
N LEU A 57 -9.16 3.10 -8.33
CA LEU A 57 -9.49 3.66 -7.02
C LEU A 57 -10.43 2.72 -6.22
N GLY A 58 -11.44 2.16 -6.89
CA GLY A 58 -12.42 1.29 -6.28
C GLY A 58 -11.84 0.00 -5.67
N LEU A 59 -10.70 -0.49 -6.15
CA LEU A 59 -9.97 -1.60 -5.50
C LEU A 59 -9.66 -1.30 -4.03
N PHE A 60 -9.22 -0.08 -3.74
CA PHE A 60 -8.79 0.33 -2.41
C PHE A 60 -9.95 0.78 -1.54
N GLN A 61 -10.99 1.36 -2.15
CA GLN A 61 -12.29 1.60 -1.48
C GLN A 61 -12.92 0.27 -1.03
N ALA A 62 -12.92 -0.74 -1.90
CA ALA A 62 -13.38 -2.09 -1.54
C ALA A 62 -12.50 -2.72 -0.44
N ALA A 63 -11.18 -2.45 -0.43
CA ALA A 63 -10.29 -2.91 0.64
C ALA A 63 -10.64 -2.26 1.98
N ARG A 64 -10.91 -0.96 2.02
CA ARG A 64 -11.40 -0.28 3.23
C ARG A 64 -12.75 -0.82 3.68
N GLU A 65 -13.70 -1.01 2.76
CA GLU A 65 -15.01 -1.59 3.09
C GLU A 65 -14.86 -2.99 3.73
N VAL A 66 -13.94 -3.83 3.25
CA VAL A 66 -13.62 -5.13 3.87
C VAL A 66 -12.97 -4.97 5.24
N VAL A 67 -12.06 -4.00 5.44
CA VAL A 67 -11.49 -3.71 6.78
C VAL A 67 -12.57 -3.26 7.77
N THR A 68 -13.56 -2.48 7.34
CA THR A 68 -14.72 -2.11 8.16
C THR A 68 -15.51 -3.34 8.59
N GLU A 69 -15.89 -4.22 7.65
CA GLU A 69 -16.60 -5.48 7.94
C GLU A 69 -15.81 -6.39 8.90
N LEU A 70 -14.49 -6.48 8.73
CA LEU A 70 -13.61 -7.24 9.64
C LEU A 70 -13.56 -6.63 11.05
N THR A 71 -13.55 -5.31 11.15
CA THR A 71 -13.58 -4.58 12.43
C THR A 71 -14.89 -4.83 13.17
N GLU A 72 -16.03 -4.80 12.46
CA GLU A 72 -17.35 -5.15 13.02
C GLU A 72 -17.42 -6.61 13.50
N ARG A 73 -16.67 -7.51 12.86
CA ARG A 73 -16.52 -8.92 13.24
C ARG A 73 -15.49 -9.17 14.36
N GLY A 74 -14.92 -8.10 14.94
CA GLY A 74 -14.03 -8.18 16.10
C GLY A 74 -12.55 -8.48 15.77
N PHE A 75 -12.11 -8.31 14.52
CA PHE A 75 -10.68 -8.23 14.22
C PHE A 75 -10.12 -6.89 14.69
N THR A 76 -8.90 -6.89 15.23
CA THR A 76 -8.32 -5.69 15.88
C THR A 76 -7.46 -4.86 14.94
N ALA A 77 -6.94 -5.46 13.87
CA ALA A 77 -6.09 -4.80 12.87
C ALA A 77 -6.22 -5.49 11.49
N ALA A 78 -5.61 -4.92 10.45
CA ALA A 78 -5.51 -5.54 9.14
C ALA A 78 -4.21 -5.15 8.41
N ASN A 79 -3.64 -6.06 7.64
CA ASN A 79 -2.59 -5.76 6.67
C ASN A 79 -3.20 -5.64 5.28
N LEU A 80 -2.96 -4.51 4.60
CA LEU A 80 -3.15 -4.40 3.15
C LEU A 80 -1.82 -4.60 2.45
N ALA A 81 -1.80 -5.35 1.35
CA ALA A 81 -0.62 -5.50 0.51
C ALA A 81 -0.99 -5.63 -0.97
N VAL A 82 -0.23 -4.94 -1.83
CA VAL A 82 -0.26 -5.08 -3.28
C VAL A 82 1.16 -5.35 -3.76
N LYS A 83 1.32 -6.40 -4.55
CA LYS A 83 2.54 -6.67 -5.33
C LYS A 83 2.27 -6.24 -6.76
N ASP A 84 2.76 -5.06 -7.12
CA ASP A 84 2.49 -4.45 -8.42
C ASP A 84 3.67 -4.70 -9.37
N GLY A 85 3.52 -5.66 -10.30
CA GLY A 85 4.56 -6.09 -11.23
C GLY A 85 5.45 -7.23 -10.71
N ALA A 86 6.02 -8.00 -11.64
CA ALA A 86 6.82 -9.19 -11.33
C ALA A 86 8.02 -8.92 -10.42
N GLY A 87 8.63 -7.72 -10.51
CA GLY A 87 9.74 -7.30 -9.65
C GLY A 87 9.38 -7.16 -8.17
N ALA A 88 8.10 -6.97 -7.84
CA ALA A 88 7.59 -6.95 -6.48
C ALA A 88 7.36 -8.36 -5.89
N GLY A 89 7.58 -9.41 -6.69
CA GLY A 89 7.20 -10.78 -6.37
C GLY A 89 5.72 -11.07 -6.63
N GLN A 90 5.05 -10.32 -7.51
CA GLN A 90 3.65 -10.52 -7.88
C GLN A 90 3.44 -11.95 -8.43
N PRO A 91 2.69 -12.85 -7.75
CA PRO A 91 2.71 -14.27 -8.07
C PRO A 91 1.79 -14.66 -9.23
N VAL A 92 0.79 -13.82 -9.54
CA VAL A 92 -0.11 -13.95 -10.69
C VAL A 92 -0.17 -12.63 -11.45
N GLU A 93 -0.12 -12.69 -12.77
CA GLU A 93 -0.16 -11.53 -13.69
C GLU A 93 -1.55 -10.89 -13.78
N HIS A 94 -2.04 -10.41 -12.64
CA HIS A 94 -3.30 -9.69 -12.45
C HIS A 94 -3.16 -8.87 -11.17
N VAL A 95 -3.51 -7.57 -11.19
CA VAL A 95 -3.55 -6.71 -9.99
C VAL A 95 -4.50 -7.31 -8.96
N HIS A 96 -4.03 -7.43 -7.71
CA HIS A 96 -4.85 -7.81 -6.56
C HIS A 96 -4.34 -7.15 -5.28
N VAL A 97 -5.27 -6.74 -4.42
CA VAL A 97 -5.03 -6.26 -3.07
C VAL A 97 -5.32 -7.39 -2.10
N HIS A 98 -4.35 -7.79 -1.29
CA HIS A 98 -4.58 -8.63 -0.12
C HIS A 98 -5.12 -7.77 1.02
N VAL A 99 -6.17 -8.25 1.68
CA VAL A 99 -6.62 -7.78 3.00
C VAL A 99 -6.51 -8.97 3.95
N VAL A 100 -5.45 -8.97 4.77
CA VAL A 100 -5.22 -10.00 5.80
C VAL A 100 -5.68 -9.44 7.14
N PRO A 101 -6.80 -9.94 7.72
CA PRO A 101 -7.26 -9.51 9.02
C PRO A 101 -6.32 -10.01 10.13
N ARG A 102 -6.26 -9.27 11.23
CA ARG A 102 -5.33 -9.54 12.34
C ARG A 102 -6.00 -9.53 13.71
N ARG A 103 -5.45 -10.31 14.64
CA ARG A 103 -5.82 -10.38 16.07
C ARG A 103 -4.55 -10.42 16.95
N PRO A 104 -4.62 -10.08 18.25
CA PRO A 104 -3.45 -10.14 19.12
C PRO A 104 -2.88 -11.56 19.22
N GLY A 105 -1.62 -11.73 18.81
CA GLY A 105 -0.89 -13.01 18.88
C GLY A 105 -1.28 -14.04 17.81
N ASP A 106 -1.82 -13.60 16.67
CA ASP A 106 -2.10 -14.47 15.52
C ASP A 106 -0.85 -14.92 14.76
N LEU A 107 0.20 -14.10 14.74
CA LEU A 107 1.55 -14.36 14.26
C LEU A 107 2.55 -14.14 15.40
N ALA A 108 3.74 -14.76 15.29
CA ALA A 108 4.81 -14.55 16.28
C ALA A 108 5.46 -13.18 16.06
N GLU A 109 5.76 -12.85 14.82
CA GLU A 109 6.28 -11.55 14.39
C GLU A 109 5.37 -10.94 13.32
N ASN A 110 5.02 -9.65 13.44
CA ASN A 110 4.00 -9.05 12.58
C ASN A 110 4.35 -9.05 11.09
N ASP A 111 5.64 -8.98 10.74
CA ASP A 111 6.11 -8.96 9.36
C ASP A 111 6.10 -10.36 8.71
N GLU A 112 5.85 -11.44 9.47
CA GLU A 112 5.64 -12.80 8.90
C GLU A 112 4.48 -12.84 7.90
N VAL A 113 3.52 -11.91 8.02
CA VAL A 113 2.37 -11.78 7.11
C VAL A 113 2.80 -11.63 5.65
N TYR A 114 3.90 -10.92 5.38
CA TYR A 114 4.41 -10.74 4.01
C TYR A 114 4.98 -12.05 3.47
N ASN A 115 5.71 -12.81 4.28
CA ASN A 115 6.17 -14.15 3.90
C ASN A 115 5.00 -15.10 3.57
N LEU A 116 3.88 -15.00 4.30
CA LEU A 116 2.69 -15.80 4.00
C LEU A 116 1.98 -15.38 2.71
N ILE A 117 1.95 -14.07 2.40
CA ILE A 117 1.44 -13.51 1.14
C ILE A 117 2.26 -14.03 -0.05
N ASP A 118 3.58 -14.05 0.06
CA ASP A 118 4.49 -14.55 -0.99
C ASP A 118 4.25 -16.03 -1.34
N HIS A 119 3.76 -16.83 -0.39
CA HIS A 119 3.47 -18.26 -0.55
C HIS A 119 1.97 -18.58 -0.71
N TRP A 120 1.14 -17.56 -0.97
CA TRP A 120 -0.31 -17.69 -1.07
C TRP A 120 -0.77 -18.46 -2.32
N THR A 121 -0.13 -18.28 -3.48
CA THR A 121 -0.63 -18.86 -4.73
C THR A 121 -0.28 -20.34 -4.87
N PRO A 122 -1.27 -21.23 -5.11
CA PRO A 122 -1.03 -22.68 -5.19
C PRO A 122 -0.36 -23.15 -6.49
N ARG A 123 -0.14 -22.24 -7.47
CA ARG A 123 0.63 -22.50 -8.69
C ARG A 123 1.39 -21.23 -9.09
N PRO A 124 2.73 -21.21 -9.09
CA PRO A 124 3.44 -20.29 -9.98
C PRO A 124 3.04 -20.65 -11.42
N SER A 125 2.83 -19.65 -12.28
CA SER A 125 2.73 -19.93 -13.71
C SER A 125 4.05 -20.57 -14.17
N PRO A 126 4.06 -21.70 -14.90
CA PRO A 126 5.29 -22.34 -15.35
C PRO A 126 6.18 -21.46 -16.25
N ALA A 127 5.66 -20.33 -16.74
CA ALA A 127 6.39 -19.34 -17.53
C ALA A 127 7.06 -18.23 -16.71
N MET A 128 6.80 -18.14 -15.40
CA MET A 128 7.34 -17.06 -14.55
C MET A 128 8.69 -17.45 -13.97
N ASN A 129 9.76 -16.92 -14.59
CA ASN A 129 11.02 -16.68 -13.88
C ASN A 129 10.80 -15.56 -12.84
N MET A 130 10.11 -15.89 -11.75
CA MET A 130 9.98 -14.97 -10.62
C MET A 130 11.38 -14.59 -10.12
N PRO A 131 11.68 -13.31 -9.89
CA PRO A 131 12.86 -12.96 -9.12
C PRO A 131 12.76 -13.62 -7.73
N PRO A 132 13.90 -13.90 -7.07
CA PRO A 132 13.86 -14.31 -5.67
C PRO A 132 13.09 -13.26 -4.84
N PRO A 133 12.42 -13.67 -3.75
CA PRO A 133 11.78 -12.73 -2.83
C PRO A 133 12.75 -11.63 -2.40
N LEU A 134 12.23 -10.42 -2.21
CA LEU A 134 13.03 -9.27 -1.81
C LEU A 134 13.60 -9.51 -0.40
N GLU A 135 14.90 -9.75 -0.30
CA GLU A 135 15.59 -9.88 0.99
C GLU A 135 15.61 -8.52 1.70
N LEU A 136 14.72 -8.35 2.67
CA LEU A 136 14.61 -7.15 3.48
C LEU A 136 15.55 -7.23 4.69
N PRO A 137 16.33 -6.17 4.98
CA PRO A 137 17.22 -6.14 6.14
C PRO A 137 16.42 -6.08 7.45
N ALA A 138 16.87 -6.85 8.44
CA ALA A 138 16.29 -6.84 9.79
C ALA A 138 16.38 -5.44 10.42
N ASP A 139 15.53 -5.15 11.42
CA ASP A 139 15.44 -3.81 11.99
C ASP A 139 16.77 -3.34 12.61
N ASP A 140 17.54 -4.23 13.23
CA ASP A 140 18.87 -3.93 13.79
C ASP A 140 19.94 -3.64 12.72
N GLN A 141 19.79 -4.20 11.52
CA GLN A 141 20.66 -3.98 10.36
C GLN A 141 20.40 -2.64 9.66
N ARG A 142 19.19 -2.08 9.82
CA ARG A 142 18.80 -0.81 9.19
C ARG A 142 19.30 0.41 9.94
N ARG A 143 19.89 1.37 9.21
CA ARG A 143 20.38 2.65 9.76
C ARG A 143 19.30 3.74 9.72
N LYS A 144 19.11 4.46 10.83
CA LYS A 144 18.34 5.72 10.85
C LYS A 144 19.11 6.82 10.11
N ARG A 145 18.44 7.54 9.22
CA ARG A 145 18.99 8.69 8.48
C ARG A 145 18.99 9.96 9.34
N THR A 146 19.83 10.93 8.98
CA THR A 146 19.77 12.27 9.60
C THR A 146 18.67 13.12 8.94
N LEU A 147 18.22 14.19 9.61
CA LEU A 147 17.27 15.13 9.01
C LEU A 147 17.83 15.80 7.74
N ALA A 148 19.14 16.04 7.68
CA ALA A 148 19.79 16.60 6.48
C ALA A 148 19.79 15.61 5.29
N ASP A 149 20.01 14.32 5.54
CA ASP A 149 19.88 13.28 4.50
C ASP A 149 18.44 13.22 3.97
N MET A 150 17.47 13.25 4.89
CA MET A 150 16.04 13.22 4.56
C MET A 150 15.60 14.46 3.77
N ALA A 151 16.04 15.65 4.17
CA ALA A 151 15.76 16.89 3.44
C ALA A 151 16.37 16.89 2.03
N THR A 152 17.56 16.33 1.87
CA THR A 152 18.23 16.20 0.57
C THR A 152 17.46 15.22 -0.35
N GLU A 153 17.02 14.09 0.19
CA GLU A 153 16.22 13.09 -0.52
C GLU A 153 14.85 13.65 -0.93
N ALA A 154 14.14 14.30 0.01
CA ALA A 154 12.84 14.91 -0.23
C ALA A 154 12.90 16.02 -1.29
N ALA A 155 13.91 16.90 -1.24
CA ALA A 155 14.15 17.92 -2.28
C ALA A 155 14.52 17.30 -3.64
N GLY A 156 15.05 16.07 -3.67
CA GLY A 156 15.20 15.25 -4.87
C GLY A 156 13.84 14.87 -5.45
N TYR A 157 13.02 14.16 -4.68
CA TYR A 157 11.71 13.67 -5.13
C TYR A 157 10.71 14.78 -5.44
N HIS A 158 10.73 15.89 -4.69
CA HIS A 158 9.87 17.04 -4.94
C HIS A 158 10.06 17.62 -6.35
N ARG A 159 11.32 17.77 -6.80
CA ARG A 159 11.63 18.27 -8.15
C ARG A 159 11.13 17.36 -9.27
N ILE A 160 11.07 16.05 -9.02
CA ILE A 160 10.53 15.06 -9.95
C ILE A 160 9.00 15.17 -9.98
N ALA A 161 8.35 15.13 -8.80
CA ALA A 161 6.90 15.20 -8.69
C ALA A 161 6.32 16.51 -9.25
N ALA A 162 6.95 17.65 -8.95
CA ALA A 162 6.55 18.96 -9.44
C ALA A 162 6.65 19.10 -10.98
N ARG A 163 7.53 18.33 -11.63
CA ARG A 163 7.66 18.27 -13.09
C ARG A 163 6.68 17.27 -13.72
N GLY A 164 6.49 16.11 -13.09
CA GLY A 164 5.76 14.98 -13.67
C GLY A 164 4.26 14.98 -13.37
N VAL A 165 3.90 14.78 -12.10
CA VAL A 165 2.50 14.54 -11.67
C VAL A 165 1.78 15.79 -11.15
N GLY A 166 2.53 16.86 -10.91
CA GLY A 166 2.05 18.10 -10.28
C GLY A 166 1.96 17.95 -8.76
N CYS A 167 2.51 18.92 -8.02
CA CYS A 167 2.51 18.95 -6.56
C CYS A 167 1.68 20.12 -6.05
N GLY A 168 0.91 19.90 -4.98
CA GLY A 168 0.27 20.96 -4.20
C GLY A 168 1.29 21.80 -3.41
N THR A 169 0.79 22.73 -2.61
CA THR A 169 1.65 23.56 -1.74
C THR A 169 2.18 22.71 -0.59
N LEU A 170 3.51 22.57 -0.50
CA LEU A 170 4.16 21.90 0.63
C LEU A 170 3.95 22.69 1.94
N PRO A 171 3.97 22.01 3.10
CA PRO A 171 3.93 22.67 4.41
C PRO A 171 5.03 23.73 4.57
N GLY A 172 4.69 24.88 5.16
CA GLY A 172 5.66 25.91 5.50
C GLY A 172 6.57 25.50 6.67
N SER A 173 7.67 26.24 6.89
CA SER A 173 8.57 26.03 8.04
C SER A 173 7.84 26.12 9.39
N ASP A 174 6.81 26.96 9.44
CA ASP A 174 6.06 27.30 10.64
C ASP A 174 4.77 26.45 10.74
N GLU A 175 4.53 25.52 9.81
CA GLU A 175 3.36 24.64 9.84
C GLU A 175 3.61 23.38 10.67
N HIS A 176 2.74 23.12 11.64
CA HIS A 176 2.77 21.89 12.43
C HIS A 176 2.06 20.74 11.69
N VAL A 177 2.84 19.88 11.05
CA VAL A 177 2.35 18.61 10.48
C VAL A 177 2.59 17.47 11.48
N GLU A 178 1.55 16.70 11.77
CA GLU A 178 1.63 15.53 12.65
C GLU A 178 1.75 14.22 11.86
N PHE A 179 2.57 13.31 12.37
CA PHE A 179 2.55 11.88 12.02
C PHE A 179 2.28 11.09 13.31
N GLY A 180 1.00 10.85 13.59
CA GLY A 180 0.56 10.25 14.86
C GLY A 180 0.93 11.15 16.06
N PRO A 181 1.75 10.68 17.02
CA PRO A 181 2.21 11.50 18.14
C PRO A 181 3.46 12.35 17.83
N PHE A 182 4.02 12.26 16.62
CA PHE A 182 5.27 12.94 16.24
C PHE A 182 4.98 14.19 15.43
N GLN A 183 5.69 15.28 15.70
CA GLN A 183 5.76 16.42 14.78
C GLN A 183 6.78 16.10 13.68
N LEU A 184 6.37 16.25 12.42
CA LEU A 184 7.27 16.12 11.27
C LEU A 184 8.09 17.40 11.07
N ASP A 185 9.33 17.22 10.61
CA ASP A 185 10.11 18.31 10.05
C ASP A 185 9.62 18.54 8.60
N PRO A 186 9.23 19.78 8.20
CA PRO A 186 8.74 20.06 6.85
C PRO A 186 9.71 19.64 5.73
N GLY A 187 11.01 19.60 5.99
CA GLY A 187 12.02 19.10 5.06
C GLY A 187 11.89 17.59 4.76
N GLN A 188 11.15 16.82 5.55
CA GLN A 188 10.86 15.42 5.28
C GLN A 188 9.72 15.21 4.27
N VAL A 189 8.98 16.27 3.94
CA VAL A 189 7.82 16.24 3.02
C VAL A 189 8.28 16.58 1.61
N PHE A 190 8.00 15.71 0.64
CA PHE A 190 8.35 15.95 -0.77
C PHE A 190 7.15 16.16 -1.69
N PHE A 191 5.96 15.76 -1.23
CA PHE A 191 4.71 15.91 -1.95
C PHE A 191 3.59 16.36 -1.03
N ALA A 192 2.74 17.23 -1.55
CA ALA A 192 1.40 17.48 -1.01
C ALA A 192 0.40 17.29 -2.15
N SER A 193 -0.75 16.67 -1.88
CA SER A 193 -1.80 16.54 -2.88
C SER A 193 -2.34 17.92 -3.29
N PRO A 194 -2.90 18.07 -4.50
CA PRO A 194 -3.49 19.35 -4.92
C PRO A 194 -4.64 19.84 -4.03
N SER A 195 -5.36 18.93 -3.35
CA SER A 195 -6.38 19.26 -2.35
C SER A 195 -5.77 19.68 -0.99
N GLY A 196 -4.51 19.31 -0.74
CA GLY A 196 -3.83 19.48 0.53
C GLY A 196 -4.26 18.49 1.63
N LEU A 197 -5.06 17.46 1.32
CA LEU A 197 -5.52 16.46 2.28
C LEU A 197 -4.49 15.36 2.57
N SER A 198 -3.54 15.10 1.67
CA SER A 198 -2.51 14.06 1.80
C SER A 198 -1.11 14.61 1.55
N LEU A 199 -0.12 13.99 2.20
CA LEU A 199 1.29 14.33 2.10
C LEU A 199 2.10 13.06 1.82
N ALA A 200 3.23 13.19 1.13
CA ALA A 200 4.21 12.12 1.01
C ALA A 200 5.54 12.51 1.66
N ILE A 201 6.08 11.59 2.46
CA ILE A 201 7.24 11.80 3.31
C ILE A 201 8.28 10.70 3.11
N VAL A 202 9.54 11.05 3.33
CA VAL A 202 10.65 10.10 3.28
C VAL A 202 10.75 9.29 4.60
N ASN A 203 11.00 7.97 4.53
CA ASN A 203 10.68 6.98 5.60
C ASN A 203 11.55 6.97 6.89
N LEU A 204 12.55 7.84 7.06
CA LEU A 204 13.57 7.84 8.16
C LEU A 204 14.48 6.60 8.26
N LYS A 205 13.93 5.38 8.35
CA LYS A 205 14.65 4.10 8.50
C LYS A 205 14.25 3.12 7.38
N PRO A 206 14.54 3.46 6.11
CA PRO A 206 14.04 2.78 4.92
C PRO A 206 14.37 1.29 4.87
N LEU A 207 13.50 0.51 4.23
CA LEU A 207 13.68 -0.92 3.97
C LEU A 207 14.51 -1.15 2.70
N VAL A 208 14.21 -0.38 1.66
CA VAL A 208 14.96 -0.28 0.40
C VAL A 208 15.22 1.20 0.05
N PRO A 209 16.22 1.52 -0.78
CA PRO A 209 16.33 2.83 -1.40
C PRO A 209 15.02 3.21 -2.10
N GLY A 210 14.49 4.40 -1.85
CA GLY A 210 13.18 4.81 -2.38
C GLY A 210 11.97 4.45 -1.52
N HIS A 211 12.14 3.76 -0.38
CA HIS A 211 11.03 3.54 0.56
C HIS A 211 10.50 4.87 1.10
N VAL A 212 9.25 5.19 0.74
CA VAL A 212 8.52 6.41 1.14
C VAL A 212 7.17 6.06 1.73
N LEU A 213 6.57 7.02 2.43
CA LEU A 213 5.23 6.91 3.02
C LEU A 213 4.29 7.95 2.42
N VAL A 214 3.03 7.59 2.21
CA VAL A 214 1.93 8.54 1.94
C VAL A 214 0.97 8.53 3.12
N ILE A 215 0.61 9.72 3.62
CA ILE A 215 -0.18 9.91 4.83
C ILE A 215 -1.31 10.93 4.61
N PRO A 216 -2.46 10.82 5.28
CA PRO A 216 -3.38 11.94 5.40
C PRO A 216 -2.76 13.04 6.28
N ARG A 217 -3.06 14.31 5.98
CA ARG A 217 -2.60 15.48 6.75
C ARG A 217 -3.34 15.64 8.06
N ARG A 218 -4.62 15.27 8.11
CA ARG A 218 -5.36 15.09 9.38
C ARG A 218 -4.81 13.86 10.09
N ARG A 219 -4.68 13.91 11.41
CA ARG A 219 -4.39 12.72 12.21
C ARG A 219 -5.54 11.71 12.14
N VAL A 220 -5.28 10.55 11.54
CA VAL A 220 -6.26 9.47 11.32
C VAL A 220 -5.64 8.14 11.77
N PRO A 221 -6.03 7.53 12.90
CA PRO A 221 -5.37 6.33 13.40
C PRO A 221 -5.54 5.09 12.51
N ARG A 222 -6.73 4.90 11.93
CA ARG A 222 -7.10 3.71 11.15
C ARG A 222 -7.74 4.05 9.80
N LEU A 223 -7.65 3.15 8.83
CA LEU A 223 -8.29 3.28 7.52
C LEU A 223 -9.81 3.49 7.62
N VAL A 224 -10.46 2.84 8.60
CA VAL A 224 -11.90 3.01 8.85
C VAL A 224 -12.28 4.44 9.25
N ASP A 225 -11.36 5.20 9.87
CA ASP A 225 -11.56 6.57 10.37
C ASP A 225 -11.38 7.66 9.29
N LEU A 226 -11.00 7.31 8.06
CA LEU A 226 -10.86 8.25 6.94
C LEU A 226 -12.22 8.84 6.55
N ARG A 227 -12.25 10.11 6.10
CA ARG A 227 -13.40 10.59 5.33
C ARG A 227 -13.31 10.11 3.88
N VAL A 228 -14.43 10.17 3.15
CA VAL A 228 -14.48 9.76 1.73
C VAL A 228 -13.55 10.62 0.86
N ASP A 229 -13.49 11.92 1.12
CA ASP A 229 -12.58 12.85 0.44
C ASP A 229 -11.10 12.57 0.75
N GLU A 230 -10.79 12.18 1.98
CA GLU A 230 -9.42 11.81 2.38
C GLU A 230 -8.99 10.47 1.79
N GLU A 231 -9.90 9.50 1.68
CA GLU A 231 -9.62 8.21 1.06
C GLU A 231 -9.34 8.34 -0.44
N GLU A 232 -10.18 9.09 -1.16
CA GLU A 232 -9.98 9.36 -2.59
C GLU A 232 -8.64 10.08 -2.83
N ASP A 233 -8.35 11.12 -2.04
CA ASP A 233 -7.11 11.88 -2.16
C ASP A 233 -5.87 11.07 -1.76
N LEU A 234 -5.95 10.23 -0.73
CA LEU A 234 -4.86 9.37 -0.26
C LEU A 234 -4.43 8.39 -1.34
N TRP A 235 -5.38 7.63 -1.91
CA TRP A 235 -5.05 6.65 -2.96
C TRP A 235 -4.64 7.31 -4.27
N THR A 236 -5.24 8.45 -4.62
CA THR A 236 -4.78 9.28 -5.74
C THR A 236 -3.31 9.68 -5.55
N THR A 237 -2.95 10.13 -4.35
CA THR A 237 -1.59 10.52 -3.98
C THR A 237 -0.64 9.32 -4.03
N VAL A 238 -1.05 8.13 -3.57
CA VAL A 238 -0.26 6.90 -3.67
C VAL A 238 0.15 6.61 -5.12
N PHE A 239 -0.77 6.73 -6.09
CA PHE A 239 -0.44 6.50 -7.50
C PHE A 239 0.47 7.59 -8.08
N GLN A 240 0.29 8.85 -7.70
CA GLN A 240 1.17 9.96 -8.11
C GLN A 240 2.60 9.81 -7.54
N VAL A 241 2.72 9.35 -6.29
CA VAL A 241 4.00 9.09 -5.65
C VAL A 241 4.66 7.84 -6.23
N GLN A 242 3.90 6.78 -6.54
CA GLN A 242 4.40 5.60 -7.26
C GLN A 242 5.02 6.00 -8.60
N ALA A 243 4.35 6.84 -9.39
CA ALA A 243 4.89 7.36 -10.65
C ALA A 243 6.16 8.22 -10.44
N THR A 244 6.20 9.02 -9.38
CA THR A 244 7.39 9.80 -8.99
C THR A 244 8.57 8.89 -8.63
N MET A 245 8.34 7.82 -7.86
CA MET A 245 9.39 6.87 -7.47
C MET A 245 9.88 6.03 -8.67
N ALA A 246 8.98 5.69 -9.61
CA ALA A 246 9.33 5.00 -10.85
C ALA A 246 10.33 5.82 -11.67
N GLU A 247 10.12 7.13 -11.79
CA GLU A 247 11.06 8.04 -12.46
C GLU A 247 12.35 8.25 -11.65
N ALA A 248 12.25 8.39 -10.32
CA ALA A 248 13.39 8.67 -9.45
C ALA A 248 14.41 7.52 -9.38
N HIS A 249 13.95 6.26 -9.41
CA HIS A 249 14.78 5.06 -9.22
C HIS A 249 14.84 4.14 -10.44
N GLY A 250 14.11 4.45 -11.51
CA GLY A 250 13.93 3.52 -12.64
C GLY A 250 13.10 2.27 -12.26
N ALA A 251 12.31 2.35 -11.19
CA ALA A 251 11.56 1.22 -10.65
C ALA A 251 10.39 0.81 -11.58
N ALA A 252 10.32 -0.49 -11.88
CA ALA A 252 9.30 -1.09 -12.76
C ALA A 252 8.25 -1.92 -12.02
N SER A 253 8.37 -2.05 -10.70
CA SER A 253 7.46 -2.81 -9.83
C SER A 253 7.53 -2.26 -8.42
N PHE A 254 6.44 -2.41 -7.64
CA PHE A 254 6.30 -1.83 -6.31
C PHE A 254 5.62 -2.79 -5.33
N ASN A 255 6.06 -2.77 -4.07
CA ASN A 255 5.26 -3.27 -2.96
C ASN A 255 4.55 -2.08 -2.30
N ILE A 256 3.21 -2.10 -2.32
CA ILE A 256 2.38 -1.11 -1.63
C ILE A 256 1.77 -1.78 -0.41
N GLY A 257 1.98 -1.23 0.78
CA GLY A 257 1.57 -1.86 2.04
C GLY A 257 0.92 -0.90 3.03
N VAL A 258 -0.06 -1.38 3.79
CA VAL A 258 -0.59 -0.67 4.96
C VAL A 258 -0.61 -1.64 6.15
N GLN A 259 -0.10 -1.17 7.28
CA GLN A 259 -0.24 -1.84 8.57
C GLN A 259 -1.31 -1.05 9.35
N ASP A 260 -2.56 -1.52 9.30
CA ASP A 260 -3.71 -0.81 9.86
C ASP A 260 -4.06 -1.35 11.25
N GLY A 261 -3.54 -0.72 12.31
CA GLY A 261 -3.71 -1.14 13.70
C GLY A 261 -2.50 -1.90 14.27
N LYS A 262 -2.35 -1.88 15.60
CA LYS A 262 -1.17 -2.39 16.32
C LYS A 262 -0.83 -3.85 15.97
N ASP A 263 -1.84 -4.73 15.92
CA ASP A 263 -1.65 -6.15 15.66
C ASP A 263 -1.36 -6.45 14.17
N ALA A 264 -1.36 -5.44 13.30
CA ALA A 264 -0.85 -5.53 11.93
C ALA A 264 0.60 -5.04 11.78
N GLY A 265 1.25 -4.63 12.89
CA GLY A 265 2.60 -4.05 12.90
C GLY A 265 2.65 -2.52 13.05
N GLN A 266 1.51 -1.83 13.03
CA GLN A 266 1.44 -0.36 12.98
C GLN A 266 2.21 0.31 14.14
N SER A 267 3.41 0.79 13.84
CA SER A 267 4.30 1.41 14.83
C SER A 267 3.92 2.85 15.18
N VAL A 268 3.29 3.57 14.24
CA VAL A 268 2.79 4.93 14.42
C VAL A 268 1.26 4.91 14.23
N PRO A 269 0.45 5.28 15.24
CA PRO A 269 -1.02 5.23 15.18
C PRO A 269 -1.57 6.40 14.34
N HIS A 270 -1.34 6.28 13.03
CA HIS A 270 -1.71 7.17 11.95
C HIS A 270 -1.70 6.34 10.65
N VAL A 271 -2.63 6.54 9.73
CA VAL A 271 -2.64 5.86 8.44
C VAL A 271 -1.38 6.23 7.67
N HIS A 272 -0.60 5.24 7.24
CA HIS A 272 0.52 5.44 6.33
C HIS A 272 0.58 4.30 5.33
N VAL A 273 0.60 4.66 4.05
CA VAL A 273 0.79 3.74 2.93
C VAL A 273 2.28 3.71 2.61
N HIS A 274 2.89 2.55 2.80
CA HIS A 274 4.26 2.28 2.39
C HIS A 274 4.31 2.07 0.87
N ILE A 275 5.31 2.67 0.23
CA ILE A 275 5.67 2.40 -1.17
C ILE A 275 7.15 2.01 -1.19
N LEU A 276 7.43 0.77 -1.61
CA LEU A 276 8.77 0.17 -1.74
C LEU A 276 9.02 -0.25 -3.18
#